data_AF-A0A090RWP6-F1
#
_entry.id   AF-A0A090RWP6-F1
#
_cell.length_a   1.000
_cell.length_b   1.000
_cell.length_c   1.000
_cell.angle_alpha   90.00
_cell.angle_beta   90.00
_cell.angle_gamma   90.00
#
_symmetry.space_group_name_H-M   'P 1'
#
loop_
_entity.id
_entity.type
_entity.pdbx_description
1 polymer ?
#
loop_
_entity_poly.entity_id
_entity_poly.type
_entity_poly.pdbx_seq_one_letter_code
_entity_poly.pdbx_strand_id
1 'polypeptide(L)'
;MKGRFGFDFIHSEERLTTPLIRKSGELVPASWDETVGYVADKLNKIKSMYGSDSLAGFSSAKTTNEDNYAFQKLLEERLVPTTSTIVRGFVTHQR
;
A
#
# COMPACT_ATOMS: atom_id res chain seq x y z
N MET A 1 -26.11 -9.03 9.56
CA MET A 1 -25.68 -10.44 9.69
C MET A 1 -24.27 -10.71 9.12
N LYS A 2 -23.35 -9.73 9.09
CA LYS A 2 -21.99 -9.91 8.52
C LYS A 2 -20.95 -10.42 9.53
N GLY A 3 -21.09 -10.09 10.81
CA GLY A 3 -20.13 -10.51 11.84
C GLY A 3 -20.18 -12.01 12.20
N ARG A 4 -21.39 -12.59 12.27
CA ARG A 4 -21.56 -14.00 12.68
C ARG A 4 -21.28 -15.03 11.58
N PHE A 5 -21.46 -14.66 10.31
CA PHE A 5 -21.41 -15.61 9.18
C PHE A 5 -20.60 -15.11 7.98
N GLY A 6 -20.10 -13.87 7.98
CA GLY A 6 -19.45 -13.27 6.82
C GLY A 6 -17.95 -13.49 6.75
N PHE A 7 -17.45 -14.70 7.00
CA PHE A 7 -16.01 -15.00 7.04
C PHE A 7 -15.54 -15.96 5.93
N ASP A 8 -16.42 -16.38 5.02
CA ASP A 8 -16.08 -17.33 3.95
C ASP A 8 -14.97 -16.83 3.01
N PHE A 9 -14.81 -15.50 2.88
CA PHE A 9 -13.77 -14.88 2.06
C PHE A 9 -12.34 -15.24 2.49
N ILE A 10 -12.15 -15.69 3.72
CA ILE A 10 -10.83 -16.11 4.24
C ILE A 10 -10.33 -17.35 3.50
N HIS A 11 -11.23 -18.25 3.11
CA HIS A 11 -10.94 -19.53 2.46
C HIS A 11 -11.30 -19.54 0.97
N SER A 12 -11.60 -18.38 0.37
CA SER A 12 -11.89 -18.29 -1.06
C SER A 12 -10.69 -18.72 -1.90
N GLU A 13 -10.93 -19.54 -2.92
CA GLU A 13 -9.93 -19.92 -3.92
C GLU A 13 -9.46 -18.71 -4.76
N GLU A 14 -10.27 -17.65 -4.84
CA GLU A 14 -9.92 -16.40 -5.54
C GLU A 14 -8.95 -15.52 -4.73
N ARG A 15 -8.59 -15.91 -3.50
CA ARG A 15 -7.66 -15.14 -2.67
C ARG A 15 -6.27 -15.15 -3.29
N LEU A 16 -5.72 -13.96 -3.52
CA LEU A 16 -4.33 -13.81 -3.93
C LEU A 16 -3.38 -14.29 -2.84
N THR A 17 -2.54 -15.27 -3.18
CA THR A 17 -1.55 -15.88 -2.28
C THR A 17 -0.10 -15.60 -2.68
N THR A 18 0.12 -15.08 -3.89
CA THR A 18 1.43 -14.70 -4.41
C THR A 18 1.42 -13.25 -4.91
N PRO A 19 2.55 -12.53 -4.80
CA PRO A 19 2.72 -11.26 -5.48
C PRO A 19 2.57 -11.38 -7.00
N LEU A 20 2.08 -10.32 -7.64
CA LEU A 20 1.93 -10.21 -9.09
C LEU A 20 2.57 -8.91 -9.58
N ILE A 21 3.39 -8.98 -10.62
CA ILE A 21 4.00 -7.81 -11.28
C ILE A 21 3.42 -7.68 -12.68
N ARG A 22 3.08 -6.44 -13.08
CA ARG A 22 2.59 -6.17 -14.43
C ARG A 22 3.75 -6.15 -15.43
N LYS A 23 3.75 -7.07 -16.40
CA LYS A 23 4.73 -7.18 -17.48
C LYS A 23 3.96 -7.21 -18.81
N SER A 24 4.28 -6.29 -19.72
CA SER A 24 3.61 -6.18 -21.04
C SER A 24 2.07 -6.11 -20.99
N GLY A 25 1.52 -5.47 -19.96
CA GLY A 25 0.06 -5.33 -19.78
C GLY A 25 -0.59 -6.41 -18.91
N GLU A 26 0.06 -7.55 -18.70
CA GLU A 26 -0.50 -8.69 -17.96
C GLU A 26 0.11 -8.81 -16.56
N LEU A 27 -0.66 -9.33 -15.60
CA LEU A 27 -0.20 -9.61 -14.24
C LEU A 27 0.40 -11.02 -14.17
N VAL A 28 1.67 -11.10 -13.77
CA VAL A 28 2.43 -12.36 -13.74
C VAL A 28 2.93 -12.62 -12.31
N PRO A 29 2.85 -13.86 -11.78
CA PRO A 29 3.44 -14.25 -10.51
C PRO A 29 4.91 -13.86 -10.37
N ALA A 30 5.29 -13.41 -9.17
CA ALA A 30 6.65 -13.04 -8.81
C ALA A 30 6.97 -13.49 -7.38
N SER A 31 8.26 -13.67 -7.09
CA SER A 31 8.71 -13.94 -5.72
C SER A 31 8.63 -12.68 -4.85
N TRP A 32 8.64 -12.85 -3.53
CA TRP A 32 8.70 -11.73 -2.60
C TRP A 32 9.97 -10.90 -2.78
N ASP A 33 11.13 -11.52 -2.95
CA ASP A 33 12.40 -10.82 -3.15
C ASP A 33 12.40 -9.98 -4.44
N GLU A 34 11.90 -10.54 -5.55
CA GLU A 34 11.75 -9.81 -6.82
C GLU A 34 10.79 -8.63 -6.63
N THR A 35 9.65 -8.86 -5.97
CA THR A 35 8.60 -7.85 -5.83
C THR A 35 9.05 -6.69 -4.95
N VAL A 36 9.66 -6.98 -3.80
CA VAL A 36 10.12 -5.94 -2.88
C VAL A 36 11.24 -5.11 -3.53
N GLY A 37 12.20 -5.76 -4.19
CA GLY A 37 13.24 -5.06 -4.95
C GLY A 37 12.66 -4.19 -6.07
N TYR A 38 11.75 -4.74 -6.88
CA TYR A 38 11.10 -4.01 -7.96
C TYR A 38 10.35 -2.76 -7.47
N VAL A 39 9.57 -2.86 -6.40
CA VAL A 39 8.83 -1.73 -5.83
C VAL A 39 9.79 -0.68 -5.27
N ALA A 40 10.80 -1.09 -4.51
CA ALA A 40 11.80 -0.18 -3.94
C ALA A 40 12.54 0.60 -5.04
N ASP A 41 12.98 -0.08 -6.09
CA ASP A 41 13.69 0.53 -7.21
C ASP A 41 12.81 1.55 -7.94
N LYS A 42 11.53 1.22 -8.19
CA LYS A 42 10.60 2.14 -8.85
C LYS A 42 10.31 3.38 -8.01
N LEU A 43 10.04 3.21 -6.72
CA LEU A 43 9.78 4.33 -5.81
C LEU A 43 11.01 5.24 -5.70
N ASN A 44 12.20 4.67 -5.53
CA ASN A 44 13.45 5.43 -5.47
C ASN A 44 13.75 6.16 -6.78
N LYS A 45 13.49 5.52 -7.93
CA LYS A 45 13.67 6.14 -9.24
C LYS A 45 12.72 7.34 -9.43
N ILE A 46 11.45 7.18 -9.10
CA ILE A 46 10.45 8.27 -9.17
C ILE A 46 10.88 9.43 -8.26
N LYS A 47 11.22 9.13 -7.01
CA LYS A 47 11.74 10.12 -6.05
C LYS A 47 12.96 10.86 -6.56
N SER A 48 13.91 10.15 -7.16
CA SER A 48 15.14 10.75 -7.70
C SER A 48 14.88 11.64 -8.92
N MET A 49 13.87 11.34 -9.74
CA MET A 49 13.59 12.08 -10.97
C MET A 49 12.65 13.28 -10.73
N TYR A 50 11.68 13.14 -9.83
CA TYR A 50 10.59 14.10 -9.66
C TYR A 50 10.49 14.68 -8.24
N GLY A 51 11.42 14.34 -7.36
CA GLY A 51 11.39 14.74 -5.96
C GLY A 51 10.45 13.88 -5.12
N SER A 52 10.52 14.05 -3.81
CA SER A 52 9.70 13.30 -2.85
C SER A 52 8.21 13.58 -2.93
N ASP A 53 7.84 14.81 -3.30
CA ASP A 53 6.44 15.25 -3.35
C ASP A 53 5.66 14.62 -4.50
N SER A 54 6.35 13.87 -5.37
CA SER A 54 5.75 13.03 -6.41
C SER A 54 5.21 11.70 -5.89
N LEU A 55 5.48 11.35 -4.62
CA LEU A 55 5.01 10.12 -3.98
C LEU A 55 3.86 10.42 -3.02
N ALA A 56 2.88 9.52 -3.01
CA ALA A 56 1.79 9.51 -2.06
C ALA A 56 1.49 8.06 -1.65
N GLY A 57 0.87 7.88 -0.48
CA GLY A 57 0.40 6.59 -0.02
C GLY A 57 -0.99 6.68 0.57
N PHE A 58 -1.77 5.61 0.38
CA PHE A 58 -3.13 5.48 0.89
C PHE A 58 -3.20 4.27 1.82
N SER A 59 -3.68 4.47 3.03
CA SER A 59 -3.92 3.40 4.00
C SER A 59 -5.42 3.13 4.17
N SER A 60 -5.77 2.14 4.99
CA SER A 60 -7.16 1.67 5.13
C SER A 60 -7.59 1.66 6.59
N ALA A 61 -8.83 2.09 6.85
CA ALA A 61 -9.45 1.96 8.17
C ALA A 61 -9.78 0.49 8.56
N LYS A 62 -9.58 -0.46 7.64
CA LYS A 62 -9.76 -1.90 7.89
C LYS A 62 -8.51 -2.60 8.41
N THR A 63 -7.33 -1.97 8.30
CA THR A 63 -6.08 -2.52 8.84
C THR A 63 -5.94 -2.14 10.32
N THR A 64 -4.97 -2.74 11.01
CA THR A 64 -4.70 -2.42 12.41
C THR A 64 -4.12 -1.00 12.56
N ASN A 65 -4.09 -0.48 13.78
CA ASN A 65 -3.46 0.81 14.06
C ASN A 65 -1.93 0.72 13.89
N GLU A 66 -1.37 -0.45 14.21
CA GLU A 66 0.04 -0.77 14.09
C GLU A 66 0.49 -0.79 12.62
N ASP A 67 -0.30 -1.40 11.73
CA ASP A 67 -0.04 -1.38 10.28
C ASP A 67 -0.06 0.05 9.75
N ASN A 68 -1.05 0.86 10.17
CA ASN A 68 -1.17 2.25 9.77
C ASN A 68 0.00 3.10 10.30
N TYR A 69 0.45 2.85 11.53
CA TYR A 69 1.62 3.51 12.10
C TYR A 69 2.91 3.17 11.35
N ALA A 70 3.13 1.88 11.06
CA ALA A 70 4.28 1.43 10.28
C ALA A 70 4.28 2.01 8.86
N PHE A 71 3.10 2.07 8.22
CA PHE A 71 2.93 2.67 6.90
C PHE A 71 3.21 4.18 6.90
N GLN A 72 2.69 4.92 7.89
CA GLN A 72 2.98 6.34 8.07
C GLN A 72 4.49 6.57 8.24
N LYS A 73 5.14 5.79 9.11
CA LYS A 73 6.59 5.87 9.34
C LYS A 73 7.40 5.59 8.08
N LEU A 74 7.02 4.58 7.30
CA LEU A 74 7.66 4.30 6.01
C LEU A 74 7.55 5.51 5.06
N LEU A 75 6.38 6.13 4.95
CA LEU A 75 6.18 7.29 4.10
C LEU A 75 6.99 8.49 4.59
N GLU A 76 6.87 8.87 5.86
CA GLU A 76 7.46 10.10 6.41
C GLU A 76 8.98 10.03 6.62
N GLU A 77 9.52 8.88 7.01
CA GLU A 77 10.95 8.77 7.30
C GLU A 77 11.77 8.34 6.08
N ARG A 78 11.18 7.52 5.20
CA ARG A 78 11.92 6.91 4.09
C ARG A 78 11.61 7.52 2.74
N LEU A 79 10.36 7.91 2.50
CA LEU A 79 9.89 8.26 1.15
C LEU A 79 9.69 9.76 0.95
N VAL A 80 9.07 10.48 1.89
CA VAL A 80 8.68 11.90 1.80
C VAL A 80 9.23 12.69 2.99
N PRO A 81 10.05 13.75 2.79
CA PRO A 81 10.51 14.60 3.88
C PRO A 81 9.33 15.35 4.50
N THR A 82 9.35 15.48 5.81
CA THR A 82 8.27 15.94 6.70
C THR A 82 7.80 17.40 6.48
N THR A 83 8.21 18.07 5.42
CA THR A 83 7.94 19.51 5.24
C THR A 83 6.56 19.81 4.64
N SER A 84 5.82 18.81 4.11
CA SER A 84 4.60 19.07 3.32
C SER A 84 3.41 18.12 3.54
N THR A 85 3.41 17.23 4.53
CA THR A 85 2.29 16.28 4.69
C THR A 85 1.15 16.88 5.52
N ILE A 86 0.15 17.43 4.81
CA ILE A 86 -1.19 17.62 5.36
C ILE A 86 -1.80 16.22 5.56
N VAL A 87 -1.78 15.73 6.80
CA VAL A 87 -2.69 14.67 7.25
C VAL A 87 -4.08 15.30 7.39
N ARG A 88 -4.76 15.57 6.27
CA ARG A 88 -6.21 15.79 6.30
C ARG A 88 -6.84 14.42 6.28
N GLY A 89 -7.11 13.91 7.47
CA GLY A 89 -8.02 12.79 7.64
C GLY A 89 -9.30 13.09 6.87
N PHE A 90 -9.54 12.32 5.82
CA PHE A 90 -10.88 12.23 5.23
C PHE A 90 -11.76 11.49 6.25
N VAL A 91 -12.22 12.23 7.25
CA VAL A 91 -13.43 11.89 7.99
C VAL A 91 -14.56 12.07 6.98
N THR A 92 -14.86 11.03 6.21
CA THR A 92 -16.11 10.97 5.47
C THR A 92 -17.23 11.00 6.49
N HIS A 93 -17.91 12.15 6.58
CA HIS A 93 -19.24 12.28 7.15
C HIS A 93 -20.16 11.29 6.42
N GLN A 94 -20.34 10.10 6.98
CA GLN A 94 -21.50 9.26 6.69
C GLN A 94 -22.59 9.73 7.65
N ARG A 95 -23.45 10.62 7.16
CA ARG A 95 -24.84 10.67 7.61
C ARG A 95 -25.64 9.69 6.76
#